data_AF-A0A1X1YBK8-F1
#
_entry.id   AF-A0A1X1YBK8-F1
#
_cell.length_a   1.000
_cell.length_b   1.000
_cell.length_c   1.000
_cell.angle_alpha   90.00
_cell.angle_beta   90.00
_cell.angle_gamma   90.00
#
_symmetry.space_group_name_H-M   'P 1'
#
loop_
_entity.id
_entity.type
_entity.pdbx_description
1 polymer ?
#
loop_
_entity_poly.entity_id
_entity_poly.type
_entity_poly.pdbx_seq_one_letter_code
_entity_poly.pdbx_strand_id
1 'polypeptide(L)'
;MENAYVQEFDRMYVVSLTPDTHERTCGYWYTLRARETAHTAFRTADELYRWLSERGLELESPLPEQGAGGWIPVTGRYRTVMDRDRDRFEAVEPILVTEVTDNAERTPAKITQDPDGVRVVHFMNINYRDRY
;
A
#
# COMPACT_ATOMS: atom_id res chain seq x y z
N MET A 1 -5.79 11.18 23.61
CA MET A 1 -5.69 10.05 22.67
C MET A 1 -4.93 10.57 21.48
N GLU A 2 -3.90 9.87 20.96
CA GLU A 2 -3.19 10.37 19.78
C GLU A 2 -4.17 10.50 18.59
N ASN A 3 -4.16 11.66 17.92
CA ASN A 3 -5.10 11.99 16.84
C ASN A 3 -4.82 11.24 15.52
N ALA A 4 -3.77 10.41 15.49
CA ALA A 4 -3.51 9.50 14.39
C ALA A 4 -2.80 8.23 14.89
N TYR A 5 -2.80 7.21 14.04
CA TYR A 5 -1.97 6.02 14.20
C TYR A 5 -0.93 5.97 13.07
N VAL A 6 0.33 5.74 13.41
CA VAL A 6 1.44 5.67 12.45
C VAL A 6 1.99 4.25 12.39
N GLN A 7 2.19 3.75 11.19
CA GLN A 7 2.80 2.44 10.95
C GLN A 7 3.82 2.54 9.82
N GLU A 8 5.01 1.95 10.04
CA GLU A 8 6.05 1.81 9.02
C GLU A 8 6.02 0.39 8.44
N PHE A 9 6.16 0.31 7.12
CA PHE A 9 6.28 -0.93 6.37
C PHE A 9 7.66 -1.00 5.71
N ASP A 10 8.40 -2.04 6.07
CA ASP A 10 9.73 -2.38 5.58
C ASP A 10 9.79 -3.87 5.20
N ARG A 11 10.93 -4.30 4.64
CA ARG A 11 11.23 -5.73 4.31
C ARG A 11 10.05 -6.38 3.59
N MET A 12 9.68 -5.76 2.47
CA MET A 12 8.55 -6.19 1.66
C MET A 12 9.01 -7.13 0.55
N TYR A 13 8.11 -8.01 0.15
CA TYR A 13 8.33 -8.95 -0.95
C TYR A 13 7.06 -9.07 -1.76
N VAL A 14 7.18 -8.99 -3.08
CA VAL A 14 6.11 -9.38 -4.00
C VAL A 14 6.19 -10.89 -4.21
N VAL A 15 5.05 -11.54 -4.13
CA VAL A 15 4.88 -12.94 -4.53
C VAL A 15 4.09 -12.94 -5.84
N SER A 16 4.75 -13.35 -6.93
CA SER A 16 4.08 -13.71 -8.18
C SER A 16 3.44 -15.09 -8.00
N LEU A 17 2.16 -15.23 -8.36
CA LEU A 17 1.38 -16.44 -8.13
C LEU A 17 1.41 -17.37 -9.33
N THR A 18 1.31 -18.68 -9.06
CA THR A 18 1.03 -19.70 -10.07
C THR A 18 -0.46 -19.72 -10.44
N PRO A 19 -0.86 -20.28 -11.60
CA PRO A 19 -2.27 -20.38 -11.99
C PRO A 19 -3.14 -21.05 -10.91
N ASP A 20 -2.69 -22.17 -10.35
CA ASP A 20 -3.40 -22.87 -9.28
C ASP A 20 -3.64 -21.98 -8.04
N THR A 21 -2.67 -21.11 -7.73
CA THR A 21 -2.80 -20.21 -6.58
C THR A 21 -3.71 -19.02 -6.92
N HIS A 22 -3.60 -18.49 -8.14
CA HIS A 22 -4.48 -17.43 -8.66
C HIS A 22 -5.97 -17.83 -8.59
N GLU A 23 -6.30 -19.04 -9.05
CA GLU A 23 -7.67 -19.58 -9.01
C GLU A 23 -8.21 -19.67 -7.58
N ARG A 24 -7.33 -19.93 -6.61
CA ARG A 24 -7.68 -20.02 -5.19
C ARG A 24 -7.73 -18.66 -4.49
N THR A 25 -7.28 -17.58 -5.13
CA THR A 25 -7.07 -16.26 -4.49
C THR A 25 -7.81 -15.13 -5.21
N CYS A 26 -9.15 -15.20 -5.28
CA CYS A 26 -10.02 -14.13 -5.80
C CYS A 26 -9.57 -13.49 -7.14
N GLY A 27 -8.80 -14.21 -7.95
CA GLY A 27 -8.24 -13.75 -9.22
C GLY A 27 -7.02 -12.82 -9.10
N TYR A 28 -6.25 -12.83 -8.01
CA TYR A 28 -5.01 -12.07 -7.90
C TYR A 28 -3.85 -12.78 -8.59
N TRP A 29 -2.94 -12.02 -9.19
CA TRP A 29 -1.69 -12.55 -9.77
C TRP A 29 -0.47 -12.19 -8.93
N TYR A 30 -0.56 -11.14 -8.14
CA TYR A 30 0.52 -10.65 -7.31
C TYR A 30 0.01 -10.36 -5.91
N THR A 31 0.75 -10.81 -4.91
CA THR A 31 0.52 -10.39 -3.53
C THR A 31 1.76 -9.70 -3.00
N LEU A 32 1.56 -8.74 -2.11
CA LEU A 32 2.63 -8.07 -1.41
C LEU A 32 2.57 -8.50 0.05
N ARG A 33 3.72 -8.90 0.59
CA ARG A 33 3.92 -9.17 2.00
C ARG A 33 4.84 -8.13 2.60
N ALA A 34 4.57 -7.74 3.84
CA ALA A 34 5.48 -6.94 4.66
C ALA A 34 5.90 -7.81 5.85
N ARG A 35 7.19 -8.14 5.92
CA ARG A 35 7.69 -9.19 6.83
C ARG A 35 6.91 -10.49 6.62
N GLU A 36 6.33 -11.05 7.67
CA GLU A 36 5.56 -12.31 7.61
C GLU A 36 4.06 -12.15 7.39
N THR A 37 3.57 -10.93 7.14
CA THR A 37 2.13 -10.66 7.06
C THR A 37 1.71 -10.29 5.64
N ALA A 38 0.55 -10.81 5.22
CA ALA A 38 -0.09 -10.37 3.99
C ALA A 38 -0.42 -8.88 4.09
N HIS A 39 -0.07 -8.12 3.06
CA HIS A 39 -0.20 -6.66 3.08
C HIS A 39 -1.23 -6.15 2.08
N THR A 40 -1.11 -6.54 0.81
CA THR A 40 -2.11 -6.23 -0.23
C THR A 40 -1.97 -7.20 -1.42
N ALA A 41 -2.88 -7.13 -2.39
CA ALA A 41 -2.87 -7.98 -3.58
C ALA A 41 -3.33 -7.21 -4.83
N PHE A 42 -2.89 -7.68 -6.00
CA PHE A 42 -3.10 -7.04 -7.29
C PHE A 42 -3.50 -8.06 -8.34
N ARG A 43 -4.38 -7.66 -9.26
CA ARG A 43 -4.81 -8.47 -10.40
C ARG A 43 -3.90 -8.28 -11.60
N THR A 44 -3.20 -7.16 -11.71
CA THR A 44 -2.30 -6.90 -12.85
C THR A 44 -0.95 -6.38 -12.39
N ALA A 45 0.06 -6.53 -13.25
CA ALA A 45 1.39 -5.98 -13.01
C ALA A 45 1.33 -4.44 -12.94
N ASP A 46 0.52 -3.80 -13.79
CA ASP A 46 0.36 -2.34 -13.81
C ASP A 46 -0.20 -1.80 -12.49
N GLU A 47 -1.17 -2.50 -11.88
CA GLU A 47 -1.71 -2.13 -10.57
C GLU A 47 -0.62 -2.19 -9.48
N LEU A 48 0.18 -3.25 -9.50
CA LEU A 48 1.32 -3.42 -8.59
C LEU A 48 2.36 -2.31 -8.80
N TYR A 49 2.81 -2.08 -10.04
CA TYR A 49 3.83 -1.08 -10.33
C TYR A 49 3.37 0.34 -10.00
N ARG A 50 2.09 0.67 -10.27
CA ARG A 50 1.50 1.93 -9.84
C ARG A 50 1.57 2.04 -8.32
N TRP A 51 1.11 1.03 -7.57
CA TRP A 51 1.10 1.05 -6.12
C TRP A 51 2.50 1.22 -5.51
N LEU A 52 3.51 0.52 -6.07
CA LEU A 52 4.91 0.64 -5.67
C LEU A 52 5.44 2.04 -5.96
N SER A 53 5.22 2.53 -7.19
CA SER A 53 5.64 3.85 -7.63
C SER A 53 5.06 4.95 -6.75
N GLU A 54 3.77 4.90 -6.42
CA GLU A 54 3.10 5.83 -5.50
C GLU A 54 3.76 5.90 -4.12
N ARG A 55 4.38 4.81 -3.66
CA ARG A 55 5.02 4.69 -2.35
C ARG A 55 6.54 4.82 -2.38
N GLY A 56 7.12 5.10 -3.55
CA GLY A 56 8.57 5.23 -3.70
C GLY A 56 9.29 3.90 -3.46
N LEU A 57 8.66 2.80 -3.87
CA LEU A 57 9.16 1.44 -3.73
C LEU A 57 9.54 0.88 -5.11
N GLU A 58 10.50 -0.03 -5.11
CA GLU A 58 11.02 -0.64 -6.34
C GLU A 58 11.23 -2.14 -6.14
N LEU A 59 11.14 -2.92 -7.22
CA LEU A 59 11.50 -4.34 -7.18
C LEU A 59 13.01 -4.49 -7.37
N GLU A 60 13.65 -5.36 -6.57
CA GLU A 60 15.07 -5.68 -6.73
C GLU A 60 15.39 -6.43 -8.02
N SER A 61 14.38 -7.10 -8.60
CA SER A 61 14.49 -7.79 -9.88
C SER A 61 13.17 -7.68 -10.67
N PRO A 62 13.22 -7.87 -12.01
CA PRO A 62 12.00 -7.90 -12.81
C PRO A 62 11.02 -8.98 -12.33
N LEU A 63 9.72 -8.72 -12.51
CA LEU A 63 8.72 -9.77 -12.30
C LEU A 63 9.01 -10.94 -13.25
N PRO A 64 8.85 -12.19 -12.79
CA PRO A 64 8.85 -13.32 -13.70
C PRO A 64 7.63 -13.26 -14.62
N GLU A 65 7.62 -14.10 -15.66
CA GLU A 65 6.43 -14.29 -16.49
C GLU A 65 5.21 -14.59 -15.60
N GLN A 66 4.06 -13.99 -15.93
CA GLN A 66 2.84 -14.18 -15.15
C GLN A 66 2.49 -15.68 -15.08
N GLY A 67 2.25 -16.17 -13.86
CA GLY A 67 1.97 -17.60 -13.63
C GLY A 67 3.22 -18.46 -13.36
N ALA A 68 4.43 -17.98 -13.60
CA ALA A 68 5.64 -18.76 -13.30
C ALA A 68 5.85 -18.97 -11.79
N GLY A 69 5.27 -18.09 -10.96
CA GLY A 69 5.51 -18.06 -9.53
C GLY A 69 6.85 -17.41 -9.18
N GLY A 70 6.96 -16.80 -8.00
CA GLY A 70 8.25 -16.27 -7.54
C GLY A 70 8.14 -15.31 -6.37
N TRP A 71 9.29 -15.03 -5.75
CA TRP A 71 9.44 -14.09 -4.65
C TRP A 71 10.44 -13.02 -5.05
N ILE A 72 10.01 -11.76 -5.02
CA ILE A 72 10.77 -10.62 -5.50
C ILE A 72 10.89 -9.63 -4.35
N PRO A 73 12.09 -9.42 -3.80
CA PRO A 73 12.29 -8.39 -2.79
C PRO A 73 11.92 -7.00 -3.29
N VAL A 74 11.39 -6.19 -2.39
CA VAL A 74 11.04 -4.79 -2.64
C VAL A 74 12.02 -3.91 -1.86
N THR A 75 12.70 -3.03 -2.59
CA THR A 75 13.57 -1.99 -2.03
C THR A 75 12.73 -0.82 -1.54
N GLY A 76 13.13 -0.29 -0.39
CA GLY A 76 12.53 0.89 0.21
C GLY A 76 11.62 0.57 1.39
N ARG A 77 10.96 1.61 1.88
CA ARG A 77 10.01 1.59 2.98
C ARG A 77 9.03 2.72 2.79
N TYR A 78 7.85 2.58 3.39
CA TYR A 78 6.87 3.64 3.41
C TYR A 78 6.12 3.66 4.74
N ARG A 79 5.48 4.78 5.07
CA ARG A 79 4.67 4.93 6.27
C ARG A 79 3.22 5.12 5.92
N THR A 80 2.37 4.79 6.88
CA THR A 80 0.96 5.15 6.86
C THR A 80 0.64 6.00 8.07
N VAL A 81 -0.24 6.98 7.88
CA VAL A 81 -0.87 7.74 8.95
C VAL A 81 -2.36 7.58 8.79
N MET A 82 -2.99 6.94 9.76
CA MET A 82 -4.43 6.81 9.82
C MET A 82 -4.97 7.90 10.75
N ASP A 83 -5.45 8.99 10.17
CA ASP A 83 -5.95 10.17 10.88
C ASP A 83 -7.34 9.91 11.48
N ARG A 84 -7.57 10.43 12.68
CA ARG A 84 -8.87 10.43 13.37
C ARG A 84 -9.47 11.84 13.45
N ASP A 85 -8.79 12.81 12.86
CA ASP A 85 -9.09 14.24 12.87
C ASP A 85 -9.16 14.73 11.42
N ARG A 86 -10.35 15.17 11.01
CA ARG A 86 -10.61 15.61 9.63
C ARG A 86 -9.83 16.87 9.28
N ASP A 87 -9.78 17.86 10.17
CA ASP A 87 -9.12 19.13 9.90
C ASP A 87 -7.62 18.94 9.71
N ARG A 88 -7.02 18.05 10.52
CA ARG A 88 -5.63 17.63 10.34
C ARG A 88 -5.40 16.97 8.99
N PHE A 89 -6.24 16.01 8.59
CA PHE A 89 -6.11 15.34 7.29
C PHE A 89 -6.31 16.31 6.12
N GLU A 90 -7.25 17.24 6.25
CA GLU A 90 -7.51 18.24 5.21
C GLU A 90 -6.33 19.21 5.04
N ALA A 91 -5.66 19.56 6.14
CA ALA A 91 -4.46 20.41 6.14
C ALA A 91 -3.21 19.73 5.55
N VAL A 92 -3.20 18.42 5.32
CA VAL A 92 -2.08 17.73 4.65
C VAL A 92 -1.97 18.21 3.20
N GLU A 93 -0.81 18.75 2.84
CA GLU A 93 -0.48 19.13 1.47
C GLU A 93 0.19 17.94 0.74
N PRO A 94 -0.51 17.28 -0.21
CA PRO A 94 -0.01 16.08 -0.85
C PRO A 94 0.90 16.36 -2.04
N ILE A 95 1.87 15.47 -2.28
CA ILE A 95 2.51 15.34 -3.59
C ILE A 95 1.65 14.50 -4.55
N LEU A 96 0.75 13.68 -4.01
CA LEU A 96 -0.18 12.86 -4.78
C LEU A 96 -1.45 12.59 -3.98
N VAL A 97 -2.61 12.64 -4.65
CA VAL A 97 -3.89 12.17 -4.11
C VAL A 97 -4.22 10.83 -4.77
N THR A 98 -4.59 9.84 -3.98
CA THR A 98 -4.95 8.48 -4.42
C THR A 98 -6.05 7.93 -3.51
N GLU A 99 -6.27 6.62 -3.55
CA GLU A 99 -7.20 5.92 -2.67
C GLU A 99 -6.53 4.67 -2.09
N VAL A 100 -6.89 4.35 -0.85
CA VAL A 100 -6.54 3.09 -0.19
C VAL A 100 -7.80 2.30 0.12
N THR A 101 -7.64 1.00 0.36
CA THR A 101 -8.72 0.18 0.89
C THR A 101 -8.56 0.08 2.41
N ASP A 102 -9.55 0.55 3.17
CA ASP A 102 -9.65 0.39 4.63
C ASP A 102 -10.99 -0.26 4.95
N ASN A 103 -10.99 -1.36 5.71
CA ASN A 103 -12.19 -2.14 6.04
C ASN A 103 -13.10 -2.45 4.84
N ALA A 104 -12.50 -2.87 3.72
CA ALA A 104 -13.17 -3.19 2.45
C ALA A 104 -13.86 -2.01 1.73
N GLU A 105 -13.65 -0.77 2.19
CA GLU A 105 -14.11 0.44 1.51
C GLU A 105 -12.95 1.22 0.92
N ARG A 106 -13.23 1.95 -0.17
CA ARG A 106 -12.27 2.88 -0.77
C ARG A 106 -12.27 4.17 0.03
N THR A 107 -11.10 4.56 0.50
CA THR A 107 -10.89 5.75 1.31
C THR A 107 -9.90 6.68 0.60
N PRO A 108 -10.23 7.97 0.44
CA PRO A 108 -9.30 8.96 -0.09
C PRO A 108 -8.00 8.99 0.73
N ALA A 109 -6.88 9.07 0.03
CA ALA A 109 -5.56 9.12 0.63
C ALA A 109 -4.72 10.24 0.01
N LYS A 110 -3.89 10.85 0.85
CA LYS A 110 -2.92 11.88 0.49
C LYS A 110 -1.52 11.31 0.73
N ILE A 111 -0.66 11.37 -0.26
CA ILE A 111 0.74 10.93 -0.12
C ILE A 111 1.62 12.16 0.01
N THR A 112 2.46 12.17 1.04
CA THR A 112 3.54 13.14 1.25
C THR A 112 4.90 12.45 1.18
N GLN A 113 5.97 13.23 1.25
CA GLN A 113 7.33 12.73 1.41
C GLN A 113 7.97 13.42 2.61
N ASP A 114 8.44 12.63 3.57
CA ASP A 114 9.17 13.12 4.73
C ASP A 114 10.59 13.58 4.34
N PRO A 115 11.27 14.41 5.15
CA PRO A 115 12.65 14.83 4.89
C PRO A 115 13.67 13.69 4.76
N ASP A 116 13.37 12.51 5.32
CA ASP A 116 14.20 11.30 5.16
C ASP A 116 13.94 10.56 3.84
N GLY A 117 13.14 11.15 2.94
CA GLY A 117 12.82 10.63 1.62
C GLY A 117 11.72 9.59 1.60
N VAL A 118 11.20 9.16 2.75
CA VAL A 118 10.15 8.13 2.86
C VAL A 118 8.80 8.70 2.48
N ARG A 119 8.04 7.98 1.65
CA ARG A 119 6.66 8.37 1.35
C ARG A 119 5.71 7.96 2.47
N VAL A 120 4.77 8.84 2.77
CA VAL A 120 3.78 8.67 3.84
C VAL A 120 2.39 8.71 3.24
N VAL A 121 1.60 7.67 3.45
CA VAL A 121 0.21 7.57 3.00
C VAL A 121 -0.71 7.98 4.15
N HIS A 122 -1.27 9.17 4.07
CA HIS A 122 -2.26 9.68 5.01
C HIS A 122 -3.65 9.28 4.53
N PHE A 123 -4.49 8.76 5.42
CA PHE A 123 -5.89 8.46 5.12
C PHE A 123 -6.74 8.58 6.37
N MET A 124 -8.01 8.91 6.18
CA MET A 124 -8.96 9.01 7.29
C MET A 124 -9.36 7.62 7.78
N ASN A 125 -9.36 7.41 9.10
CA ASN A 125 -9.99 6.24 9.69
C ASN A 125 -11.48 6.24 9.35
N ILE A 126 -11.97 5.15 8.76
CA ILE A 126 -13.35 5.07 8.30
C ILE A 126 -14.38 5.26 9.41
N ASN A 127 -14.06 4.88 10.65
CA ASN A 127 -14.96 5.02 11.80
C ASN A 127 -15.10 6.46 12.30
N TYR A 128 -14.28 7.38 11.80
CA TYR A 128 -14.21 8.78 12.20
C TYR A 128 -14.54 9.75 11.06
N ARG A 129 -14.78 9.26 9.84
CA ARG A 129 -15.04 10.11 8.67
C ARG A 129 -16.34 10.92 8.79
N ASP A 130 -17.39 10.33 9.37
CA ASP A 130 -18.74 10.95 9.41
C ASP A 130 -19.11 11.51 10.79
N ARG A 131 -18.15 11.66 11.72
CA ARG A 131 -18.45 11.99 13.12
C ARG A 131 -18.58 13.49 13.44
N TYR A 132 -18.67 14.37 12.43
CA TYR A 132 -18.87 15.81 12.62
C TYR A 132 -19.77 16.39 11.53
#